data_AF-A0A3D4BBS7-F1
#
_entry.id   AF-A0A3D4BBS7-F1
#
_cell.length_a   1.000
_cell.length_b   1.000
_cell.length_c   1.000
_cell.angle_alpha   90.00
_cell.angle_beta   90.00
_cell.angle_gamma   90.00
#
_symmetry.space_group_name_H-M   'P 1'
#
loop_
_entity.id
_entity.type
_entity.pdbx_description
1 polymer ?
#
loop_
_entity_poly.entity_id
_entity_poly.type
_entity_poly.pdbx_seq_one_letter_code
_entity_poly.pdbx_strand_id
1 'polypeptide(L)'
;PTKPPPFEHQGISDENLVDFTPEIKRLAQEALKGYRVGPLYTPPSVLSETHKGTVVLPGANGGINWNMSSLDPILGVNYIGSNTSYGAVALTKPDEGVSDLDYTQGRSPRPEVGVDPENPRNSGIPILKPPYGRIVALDLNKGEHIWTVANGDTPERVKNHPLMQRVRNLPRTGKSGNFGTMVTKALVFAGESRGGDPVFHAYNKENGDLVATVSLPAPQSGLPMTYMHNGKQYIVMTIMSRAVPAELVAIALPDTD
;
A
#
# COMPACT_ATOMS: atom_id res chain seq x y z
N PRO A 1 -5.04 15.06 21.08
CA PRO A 1 -3.73 15.19 20.39
C PRO A 1 -3.92 15.34 18.88
N THR A 2 -3.45 16.43 18.27
CA THR A 2 -3.55 16.72 16.83
C THR A 2 -2.30 16.31 16.04
N LYS A 3 -1.28 15.80 16.74
CA LYS A 3 -0.03 15.31 16.17
C LYS A 3 0.19 13.83 16.51
N PRO A 4 0.85 13.06 15.62
CA PRO A 4 1.21 13.45 14.25
C PRO A 4 -0.02 13.51 13.31
N PRO A 5 0.06 14.24 12.19
CA PRO A 5 -0.98 14.17 11.17
C PRO A 5 -1.08 12.75 10.58
N PRO A 6 -2.25 12.34 10.05
CA PRO A 6 -2.40 11.02 9.41
C PRO A 6 -1.40 10.83 8.27
N PHE A 7 -0.62 9.75 8.31
CA PHE A 7 0.29 9.34 7.22
C PHE A 7 -0.41 8.55 6.11
N GLU A 8 -1.68 8.21 6.34
CA GLU A 8 -2.57 7.57 5.36
C GLU A 8 -3.89 8.32 5.23
N HIS A 9 -4.53 8.16 4.07
CA HIS A 9 -5.87 8.68 3.86
C HIS A 9 -6.85 8.00 4.82
N GLN A 10 -7.77 8.80 5.37
CA GLN A 10 -8.79 8.34 6.30
C GLN A 10 -10.16 8.77 5.79
N GLY A 11 -11.05 7.80 5.62
CA GLY A 11 -12.36 8.02 5.01
C GLY A 11 -12.31 8.20 3.49
N ILE A 12 -13.50 8.18 2.89
CA ILE A 12 -13.72 8.34 1.46
C ILE A 12 -14.49 9.64 1.25
N SER A 13 -13.99 10.49 0.37
CA SER A 13 -14.64 11.74 -0.05
C SER A 13 -14.39 11.95 -1.53
N ASP A 14 -15.12 12.88 -2.15
CA ASP A 14 -14.84 13.19 -3.56
C ASP A 14 -13.38 13.67 -3.75
N GLU A 15 -12.85 14.45 -2.80
CA GLU A 15 -11.52 15.06 -2.88
C GLU A 15 -10.37 14.06 -3.02
N ASN A 16 -10.52 12.86 -2.44
CA ASN A 16 -9.48 11.82 -2.46
C ASN A 16 -9.69 10.74 -3.55
N LEU A 17 -10.70 10.90 -4.41
CA LEU A 17 -10.89 10.01 -5.55
C LEU A 17 -9.85 10.26 -6.65
N VAL A 18 -9.45 9.18 -7.31
CA VAL A 18 -8.54 9.20 -8.45
C VAL A 18 -9.06 10.12 -9.55
N ASP A 19 -8.17 10.95 -10.09
CA ASP A 19 -8.51 12.02 -11.03
C ASP A 19 -7.47 12.20 -12.15
N PHE A 20 -6.78 11.13 -12.55
CA PHE A 20 -5.82 11.16 -13.66
C PHE A 20 -6.39 11.79 -14.94
N THR A 21 -7.69 11.62 -15.17
CA THR A 21 -8.48 12.35 -16.18
C THR A 21 -9.88 12.65 -15.63
N PRO A 22 -10.62 13.61 -16.21
CA PRO A 22 -12.03 13.84 -15.86
C PRO A 22 -12.91 12.59 -16.02
N GLU A 23 -12.61 11.74 -17.02
CA GLU A 23 -13.35 10.50 -17.23
C GLU A 23 -13.08 9.46 -16.14
N ILE A 24 -11.81 9.30 -15.74
CA ILE A 24 -11.43 8.42 -14.62
C ILE A 24 -12.09 8.90 -13.31
N LYS A 25 -12.13 10.21 -13.08
CA LYS A 25 -12.82 10.80 -11.93
C LYS A 25 -14.32 10.48 -11.93
N ARG A 26 -15.00 10.68 -13.06
CA ARG A 26 -16.42 10.36 -13.23
C ARG A 26 -16.68 8.87 -12.96
N LEU A 27 -15.86 7.99 -13.52
CA LEU A 27 -15.97 6.54 -13.31
C LEU A 27 -15.69 6.14 -11.85
N ALA A 28 -14.81 6.83 -11.13
CA ALA A 28 -14.58 6.61 -9.70
C ALA A 28 -15.83 6.96 -8.87
N GLN A 29 -16.48 8.07 -9.17
CA GLN A 29 -17.77 8.45 -8.56
C GLN A 29 -18.86 7.41 -8.88
N GLU A 30 -18.89 6.89 -10.11
CA GLU A 30 -19.84 5.85 -10.50
C GLU A 30 -19.58 4.51 -9.82
N ALA A 31 -18.32 4.11 -9.64
CA ALA A 31 -17.94 2.90 -8.93
C ALA A 31 -18.43 2.92 -7.47
N LEU A 32 -18.58 4.11 -6.88
CA LEU A 32 -19.12 4.31 -5.52
C LEU A 32 -20.65 4.33 -5.44
N LYS A 33 -21.38 4.34 -6.57
CA LYS A 33 -22.85 4.27 -6.54
C LYS A 33 -23.33 2.97 -5.91
N GLY A 34 -24.25 3.11 -4.95
CA GLY A 34 -24.78 2.02 -4.14
C GLY A 34 -23.94 1.70 -2.90
N TYR A 35 -22.82 2.40 -2.66
CA TYR A 35 -22.07 2.26 -1.41
C TYR A 35 -22.37 3.41 -0.45
N ARG A 36 -22.28 3.12 0.85
CA ARG A 36 -22.08 4.13 1.89
C ARG A 36 -20.61 4.52 1.92
N VAL A 37 -20.32 5.82 1.93
CA VAL A 37 -18.98 6.39 2.04
C VAL A 37 -18.99 7.50 3.09
N GLY A 38 -17.83 7.81 3.69
CA GLY A 38 -17.72 8.84 4.71
C GLY A 38 -16.39 8.81 5.45
N PRO A 39 -16.29 9.45 6.64
CA PRO A 39 -15.06 9.50 7.44
C PRO A 39 -14.63 8.12 7.98
N LEU A 40 -13.46 8.06 8.63
CA LEU A 40 -12.83 6.84 9.17
C LEU A 40 -13.78 5.87 9.91
N TYR A 41 -14.72 6.40 10.68
CA TYR A 41 -15.65 5.61 11.51
C TYR A 41 -17.04 5.48 10.88
N THR A 42 -17.13 5.53 9.56
CA THR A 42 -18.40 5.27 8.85
C THR A 42 -18.85 3.83 9.13
N PRO A 43 -20.03 3.63 9.73
CA PRO A 43 -20.44 2.31 10.19
C PRO A 43 -20.79 1.40 9.01
N PRO A 44 -20.52 0.07 9.12
CA PRO A 44 -21.00 -0.91 8.17
C PRO A 44 -22.50 -0.79 7.88
N SER A 45 -22.91 -1.31 6.74
CA SER A 45 -24.29 -1.23 6.27
C SER A 45 -24.77 -2.58 5.77
N VAL A 46 -26.05 -2.84 5.94
CA VAL A 46 -26.70 -4.06 5.48
C VAL A 46 -26.76 -4.11 3.95
N LEU A 47 -26.44 -5.26 3.36
CA LEU A 47 -26.61 -5.51 1.93
C LEU A 47 -28.09 -5.49 1.55
N SER A 48 -28.39 -4.93 0.39
CA SER A 48 -29.67 -5.06 -0.28
C SER A 48 -29.46 -5.03 -1.78
N GLU A 49 -30.54 -5.20 -2.55
CA GLU A 49 -30.49 -5.13 -4.03
C GLU A 49 -29.88 -3.81 -4.54
N THR A 50 -30.03 -2.72 -3.79
CA THR A 50 -29.57 -1.38 -4.19
C THR A 50 -28.40 -0.87 -3.34
N HIS A 51 -28.07 -1.54 -2.22
CA HIS A 51 -27.02 -1.13 -1.29
C HIS A 51 -25.92 -2.18 -1.17
N LYS A 52 -24.73 -1.83 -1.63
CA LYS A 52 -23.56 -2.71 -1.75
C LYS A 52 -22.71 -2.77 -0.50
N GLY A 53 -23.00 -2.02 0.55
CA GLY A 53 -22.17 -1.99 1.76
C GLY A 53 -21.53 -0.63 2.01
N THR A 54 -20.55 -0.59 2.90
CA THR A 54 -19.81 0.62 3.28
C THR A 54 -18.36 0.49 2.81
N VAL A 55 -17.88 1.45 2.03
CA VAL A 55 -16.44 1.52 1.69
C VAL A 55 -15.71 2.18 2.84
N VAL A 56 -14.74 1.46 3.39
CA VAL A 56 -13.92 1.91 4.52
C VAL A 56 -12.48 2.13 4.07
N LEU A 57 -11.89 3.21 4.57
CA LEU A 57 -10.49 3.56 4.38
C LEU A 57 -9.89 4.08 5.70
N PRO A 58 -8.83 3.45 6.23
CA PRO A 58 -8.28 2.17 5.79
C PRO A 58 -9.27 0.99 5.90
N GLY A 59 -9.07 -0.02 5.08
CA GLY A 59 -9.79 -1.29 5.14
C GLY A 59 -9.25 -2.20 6.24
N ALA A 60 -9.72 -3.45 6.28
CA ALA A 60 -9.40 -4.41 7.35
C ALA A 60 -7.90 -4.69 7.52
N ASN A 61 -7.09 -4.53 6.47
CA ASN A 61 -5.64 -4.69 6.55
C ASN A 61 -4.90 -3.49 7.17
N GLY A 62 -5.61 -2.39 7.47
CA GLY A 62 -5.01 -1.11 7.83
C GLY A 62 -4.35 -0.42 6.64
N GLY A 63 -3.81 0.77 6.90
CA GLY A 63 -2.80 1.38 6.02
C GLY A 63 -1.36 1.06 6.45
N ILE A 64 -1.23 0.45 7.63
CA ILE A 64 -0.02 -0.09 8.23
C ILE A 64 -0.40 -1.42 8.90
N ASN A 65 0.54 -2.35 8.96
CA ASN A 65 0.40 -3.60 9.71
C ASN A 65 1.69 -3.91 10.49
N TRP A 66 1.77 -5.10 11.09
CA TRP A 66 2.79 -5.51 12.06
C TRP A 66 4.26 -5.29 11.65
N ASN A 67 4.59 -5.20 10.35
CA ASN A 67 5.96 -5.24 9.83
C ASN A 67 6.44 -3.97 9.10
N MET A 68 5.78 -2.82 9.21
CA MET A 68 5.98 -1.76 8.21
C MET A 68 6.66 -0.49 8.73
N SER A 69 7.53 -0.55 9.74
CA SER A 69 8.32 0.64 10.12
C SER A 69 9.70 0.34 10.68
N SER A 70 10.58 1.34 10.62
CA SER A 70 11.91 1.33 11.22
C SER A 70 12.19 2.68 11.87
N LEU A 71 13.02 2.70 12.93
CA LEU A 71 13.36 3.91 13.67
C LEU A 71 14.85 4.19 13.56
N ASP A 72 15.20 5.42 13.19
CA ASP A 72 16.54 5.95 13.43
C ASP A 72 16.56 6.67 14.80
N PRO A 73 17.20 6.07 15.82
CA PRO A 73 17.23 6.66 17.15
C PRO A 73 18.17 7.86 17.27
N ILE A 74 19.11 8.04 16.34
CA ILE A 74 20.03 9.18 16.34
C ILE A 74 19.33 10.43 15.83
N LEU A 75 18.55 10.29 14.77
CA LEU A 75 17.77 11.39 14.20
C LEU A 75 16.39 11.56 14.86
N GLY A 76 15.90 10.55 15.58
CA GLY A 76 14.53 10.52 16.10
C GLY A 76 13.48 10.43 14.98
N VAL A 77 13.80 9.75 13.88
CA VAL A 77 12.94 9.66 12.69
C VAL A 77 12.42 8.24 12.50
N ASN A 78 11.10 8.08 12.42
CA ASN A 78 10.45 6.82 12.07
C ASN A 78 10.12 6.80 10.58
N TYR A 79 10.58 5.78 9.88
CA TYR A 79 10.30 5.55 8.46
C TYR A 79 9.21 4.48 8.36
N ILE A 80 8.03 4.91 7.93
CA ILE A 80 6.80 4.11 7.92
C ILE A 80 6.51 3.72 6.48
N GLY A 81 6.57 2.43 6.17
CA GLY A 81 5.90 1.87 5.02
C GLY A 81 4.39 1.89 5.25
N SER A 82 3.63 2.43 4.30
CA SER A 82 2.18 2.44 4.36
C SER A 82 1.56 2.19 2.99
N ASN A 83 0.28 1.80 2.98
CA ASN A 83 -0.48 1.62 1.75
C ASN A 83 -1.90 2.17 1.87
N THR A 84 -2.43 2.65 0.75
CA THR A 84 -3.85 3.03 0.64
C THR A 84 -4.67 1.80 0.32
N SER A 85 -4.99 1.04 1.37
CA SER A 85 -5.85 -0.12 1.31
C SER A 85 -7.25 0.23 1.78
N TYR A 86 -8.24 0.15 0.88
CA TYR A 86 -9.66 0.27 1.20
C TYR A 86 -10.38 -1.07 0.97
N GLY A 87 -11.57 -1.21 1.53
CA GLY A 87 -12.42 -2.37 1.30
C GLY A 87 -13.88 -2.01 1.45
N ALA A 88 -14.76 -2.87 0.96
CA ALA A 88 -16.17 -2.76 1.25
C ALA A 88 -16.55 -3.75 2.36
N VAL A 89 -17.15 -3.23 3.43
CA VAL A 89 -17.68 -4.01 4.55
C VAL A 89 -19.19 -3.95 4.47
N ALA A 90 -19.82 -5.12 4.56
CA ALA A 90 -21.28 -5.21 4.52
C ALA A 90 -21.78 -6.24 5.52
N LEU A 91 -23.02 -6.05 5.96
CA LEU A 91 -23.72 -6.94 6.87
C LEU A 91 -24.79 -7.72 6.10
N THR A 92 -24.96 -9.00 6.40
CA THR A 92 -26.06 -9.82 5.87
C THR A 92 -26.71 -10.61 7.01
N LYS A 93 -27.99 -10.94 6.88
CA LYS A 93 -28.58 -11.93 7.79
C LYS A 93 -27.94 -13.29 7.49
N PRO A 94 -27.54 -14.06 8.52
CA PRO A 94 -27.10 -15.43 8.30
C PRO A 94 -28.27 -16.28 7.81
N ASP A 95 -27.96 -17.35 7.06
CA ASP A 95 -28.94 -18.39 6.78
C ASP A 95 -29.35 -19.08 8.09
N GLU A 96 -30.56 -19.65 8.11
CA GLU A 96 -31.11 -20.31 9.29
C GLU A 96 -30.17 -21.43 9.78
N GLY A 97 -29.86 -21.43 11.08
CA GLY A 97 -28.98 -22.41 11.71
C GLY A 97 -27.47 -22.19 11.52
N VAL A 98 -27.03 -21.16 10.77
CA VAL A 98 -25.61 -20.86 10.58
C VAL A 98 -25.03 -20.03 11.72
N SER A 99 -25.79 -19.10 12.30
CA SER A 99 -25.35 -18.24 13.40
C SER A 99 -26.54 -17.72 14.20
N ASP A 100 -26.31 -17.48 15.49
CA ASP A 100 -27.19 -16.82 16.45
C ASP A 100 -27.07 -15.29 16.45
N LEU A 101 -26.14 -14.73 15.66
CA LEU A 101 -25.99 -13.29 15.48
C LEU A 101 -27.05 -12.74 14.51
N ASP A 102 -27.62 -11.58 14.81
CA ASP A 102 -28.57 -10.88 13.92
C ASP A 102 -27.99 -10.61 12.52
N TYR A 103 -26.67 -10.37 12.45
CA TYR A 103 -25.94 -10.11 11.22
C TYR A 103 -24.56 -10.77 11.23
N THR A 104 -24.15 -11.26 10.06
CA THR A 104 -22.80 -11.76 9.78
C THR A 104 -22.15 -10.97 8.64
N GLN A 105 -20.90 -11.28 8.32
CA GLN A 105 -20.16 -10.61 7.26
C GLN A 105 -20.76 -10.91 5.88
N GLY A 106 -21.29 -9.87 5.24
CA GLY A 106 -21.72 -9.91 3.84
C GLY A 106 -20.53 -9.81 2.88
N ARG A 107 -20.68 -10.40 1.69
CA ARG A 107 -19.72 -10.25 0.59
C ARG A 107 -20.06 -9.00 -0.21
N SER A 108 -19.13 -8.06 -0.24
CA SER A 108 -19.25 -6.85 -1.05
C SER A 108 -18.03 -6.72 -1.98
N PRO A 109 -18.23 -6.46 -3.28
CA PRO A 109 -17.11 -6.21 -4.17
C PRO A 109 -16.42 -4.90 -3.78
N ARG A 110 -15.10 -4.86 -3.97
CA ARG A 110 -14.34 -3.63 -3.84
C ARG A 110 -14.61 -2.74 -5.07
N PRO A 111 -14.98 -1.46 -4.92
CA PRO A 111 -15.21 -0.58 -6.05
C PRO A 111 -13.88 -0.24 -6.74
N GLU A 112 -13.83 -0.38 -8.06
CA GLU A 112 -12.67 -0.05 -8.90
C GLU A 112 -13.13 0.60 -10.21
N VAL A 113 -12.26 1.41 -10.82
CA VAL A 113 -12.54 2.12 -12.07
C VAL A 113 -12.19 1.23 -13.26
N GLY A 114 -13.11 1.10 -14.22
CA GLY A 114 -12.82 0.43 -15.50
C GLY A 114 -12.58 -1.08 -15.40
N VAL A 115 -13.20 -1.75 -14.42
CA VAL A 115 -13.07 -3.20 -14.25
C VAL A 115 -13.50 -3.93 -15.54
N ASP A 116 -12.59 -4.74 -16.06
CA ASP A 116 -12.86 -5.67 -17.16
C ASP A 116 -13.73 -6.84 -16.65
N PRO A 117 -14.95 -7.06 -17.20
CA PRO A 117 -15.80 -8.17 -16.82
C PRO A 117 -15.19 -9.56 -17.02
N GLU A 118 -14.26 -9.71 -17.98
CA GLU A 118 -13.57 -10.98 -18.26
C GLU A 118 -12.41 -11.22 -17.29
N ASN A 119 -11.87 -10.17 -16.68
CA ASN A 119 -10.81 -10.23 -15.66
C ASN A 119 -11.10 -9.31 -14.47
N PRO A 120 -12.17 -9.57 -13.69
CA PRO A 120 -12.67 -8.63 -12.70
C PRO A 120 -11.79 -8.51 -11.44
N ARG A 121 -10.78 -9.38 -11.30
CA ARG A 121 -9.90 -9.40 -10.12
C ARG A 121 -8.62 -8.59 -10.28
N ASN A 122 -8.18 -8.30 -11.50
CA ASN A 122 -6.85 -7.73 -11.77
C ASN A 122 -6.82 -6.60 -12.81
N SER A 123 -7.98 -6.03 -13.17
CA SER A 123 -8.09 -5.05 -14.25
C SER A 123 -8.36 -3.61 -13.79
N GLY A 124 -9.07 -3.40 -12.69
CA GLY A 124 -9.57 -2.07 -12.33
C GLY A 124 -8.52 -1.10 -11.78
N ILE A 125 -8.61 0.18 -12.12
CA ILE A 125 -7.80 1.25 -11.51
C ILE A 125 -8.33 1.52 -10.09
N PRO A 126 -7.48 1.66 -9.05
CA PRO A 126 -7.96 2.01 -7.70
C PRO A 126 -8.77 3.31 -7.70
N ILE A 127 -9.89 3.37 -6.97
CA ILE A 127 -10.74 4.57 -6.90
C ILE A 127 -10.13 5.76 -6.16
N LEU A 128 -9.02 5.57 -5.43
CA LEU A 128 -8.37 6.60 -4.62
C LEU A 128 -7.13 7.13 -5.30
N LYS A 129 -6.75 8.38 -4.99
CA LYS A 129 -5.49 8.97 -5.46
C LYS A 129 -4.28 8.16 -5.01
N PRO A 130 -3.23 8.05 -5.84
CA PRO A 130 -1.94 7.51 -5.42
C PRO A 130 -1.22 8.48 -4.45
N PRO A 131 -0.18 8.03 -3.71
CA PRO A 131 0.49 6.73 -3.85
C PRO A 131 -0.28 5.54 -3.25
N TYR A 132 -0.34 4.40 -3.93
CA TYR A 132 -0.98 3.18 -3.43
C TYR A 132 -0.14 2.43 -2.40
N GLY A 133 1.18 2.61 -2.46
CA GLY A 133 2.15 2.26 -1.42
C GLY A 133 3.19 3.37 -1.31
N ARG A 134 3.61 3.71 -0.09
CA ARG A 134 4.50 4.84 0.19
C ARG A 134 5.39 4.62 1.41
N ILE A 135 6.44 5.42 1.50
CA ILE A 135 7.25 5.56 2.71
C ILE A 135 7.05 6.99 3.22
N VAL A 136 6.76 7.12 4.51
CA VAL A 136 6.63 8.39 5.22
C VAL A 136 7.75 8.47 6.26
N ALA A 137 8.55 9.53 6.21
CA ALA A 137 9.48 9.87 7.30
C ALA A 137 8.78 10.79 8.29
N LEU A 138 8.71 10.37 9.55
CA LEU A 138 8.06 11.08 10.64
C LEU A 138 9.10 11.49 11.70
N ASP A 139 9.24 12.80 11.93
CA ASP A 139 10.01 13.34 13.05
C ASP A 139 9.22 13.08 14.34
N LEU A 140 9.74 12.21 15.21
CA LEU A 140 9.07 11.84 16.46
C LEU A 140 9.21 12.92 17.54
N ASN A 141 10.19 13.82 17.43
CA ASN A 141 10.36 14.92 18.38
C ASN A 141 9.32 16.01 18.13
N LYS A 142 8.98 16.25 16.86
CA LYS A 142 8.01 17.29 16.46
C LYS A 142 6.62 16.76 16.17
N GLY A 143 6.47 15.47 15.90
CA GLY A 143 5.24 14.86 15.41
C GLY A 143 4.85 15.36 14.02
N GLU A 144 5.81 15.51 13.11
CA GLU A 144 5.63 16.10 11.78
C GLU A 144 6.21 15.22 10.67
N HIS A 145 5.57 15.19 9.51
CA HIS A 145 6.12 14.51 8.34
C HIS A 145 7.29 15.32 7.79
N ILE A 146 8.41 14.64 7.53
CA ILE A 146 9.58 15.22 6.88
C ILE A 146 9.42 15.10 5.36
N TRP A 147 9.10 13.91 4.88
CA TRP A 147 8.83 13.62 3.48
C TRP A 147 7.92 12.41 3.33
N THR A 148 7.33 12.28 2.14
CA THR A 148 6.55 11.12 1.70
C THR A 148 6.87 10.81 0.25
N VAL A 149 7.19 9.56 -0.05
CA VAL A 149 7.50 9.12 -1.42
C VAL A 149 6.77 7.82 -1.76
N ALA A 150 6.41 7.66 -3.04
CA ALA A 150 5.83 6.40 -3.52
C ALA A 150 6.86 5.26 -3.42
N ASN A 151 6.45 4.10 -2.90
CA ASN A 151 7.28 2.90 -2.89
C ASN A 151 6.98 2.04 -4.13
N GLY A 152 7.98 1.89 -5.00
CA GLY A 152 7.85 1.30 -6.32
C GLY A 152 7.31 2.23 -7.41
N ASP A 153 7.27 1.74 -8.64
CA ASP A 153 6.70 2.43 -9.79
C ASP A 153 5.18 2.14 -9.92
N THR A 154 4.52 2.73 -10.92
CA THR A 154 3.11 2.46 -11.21
C THR A 154 2.91 1.01 -11.65
N PRO A 155 1.95 0.25 -11.07
CA PRO A 155 1.66 -1.12 -11.50
C PRO A 155 1.37 -1.19 -13.00
N GLU A 156 1.90 -2.21 -13.68
CA GLU A 156 1.70 -2.42 -15.12
C GLU A 156 0.22 -2.52 -15.50
N ARG A 157 -0.60 -3.16 -14.64
CA ARG A 157 -2.06 -3.22 -14.84
C ARG A 157 -2.74 -1.84 -14.89
N VAL A 158 -2.17 -0.84 -14.22
CA VAL A 158 -2.66 0.54 -14.24
C VAL A 158 -2.08 1.24 -15.47
N LYS A 159 -0.76 1.21 -15.67
CA LYS A 159 -0.11 1.86 -16.83
C LYS A 159 -0.75 1.45 -18.16
N ASN A 160 -1.01 0.15 -18.33
CA ASN A 160 -1.51 -0.44 -19.57
C ASN A 160 -3.04 -0.44 -19.67
N HIS A 161 -3.75 0.13 -18.69
CA HIS A 161 -5.20 0.20 -18.71
C HIS A 161 -5.69 1.10 -19.87
N PRO A 162 -6.76 0.72 -20.63
CA PRO A 162 -7.25 1.53 -21.75
C PRO A 162 -7.55 3.00 -21.40
N LEU A 163 -8.10 3.25 -20.21
CA LEU A 163 -8.37 4.61 -19.72
C LEU A 163 -7.11 5.45 -19.46
N MET A 164 -5.93 4.83 -19.35
CA MET A 164 -4.66 5.50 -19.05
C MET A 164 -3.91 5.96 -20.30
N GLN A 165 -4.35 5.59 -21.51
CA GLN A 165 -3.69 5.93 -22.78
C GLN A 165 -3.51 7.45 -23.01
N ARG A 166 -4.40 8.27 -22.43
CA ARG A 166 -4.37 9.74 -22.53
C ARG A 166 -3.72 10.43 -21.34
N VAL A 167 -3.35 9.68 -20.30
CA VAL A 167 -2.60 10.23 -19.17
C VAL A 167 -1.18 10.53 -19.63
N ARG A 168 -0.70 11.72 -19.29
CA ARG A 168 0.66 12.18 -19.60
C ARG A 168 1.37 12.44 -18.29
N ASN A 169 2.69 12.23 -18.26
CA ASN A 169 3.54 12.50 -17.09
C ASN A 169 3.05 11.79 -15.81
N LEU A 170 2.63 10.53 -15.93
CA LEU A 170 2.19 9.75 -14.78
C LEU A 170 3.36 9.59 -13.79
N PRO A 171 3.28 10.16 -12.57
CA PRO A 171 4.32 9.93 -11.56
C PRO A 171 4.26 8.49 -11.07
N ARG A 172 5.29 8.08 -10.32
CA ARG A 172 5.28 6.81 -9.57
C ARG A 172 4.05 6.79 -8.67
N THR A 173 3.12 5.88 -8.92
CA THR A 173 1.98 5.69 -8.01
C THR A 173 2.30 4.80 -6.83
N GLY A 174 3.46 4.13 -6.85
CA GLY A 174 3.77 3.07 -5.91
C GLY A 174 2.84 1.86 -6.06
N LYS A 175 3.19 0.78 -5.36
CA LYS A 175 2.44 -0.48 -5.40
C LYS A 175 1.91 -0.80 -4.01
N SER A 176 0.64 -1.16 -3.93
CA SER A 176 0.05 -1.62 -2.67
C SER A 176 0.73 -2.91 -2.21
N GLY A 177 1.16 -2.93 -0.95
CA GLY A 177 1.77 -4.10 -0.34
C GLY A 177 2.14 -3.82 1.11
N ASN A 178 2.36 -4.89 1.87
CA ASN A 178 2.86 -4.80 3.25
C ASN A 178 4.37 -5.02 3.25
N PHE A 179 5.14 -3.96 3.00
CA PHE A 179 6.60 -4.01 3.01
C PHE A 179 7.14 -3.44 4.32
N GLY A 180 8.21 -4.05 4.81
CA GLY A 180 8.98 -3.51 5.92
C GLY A 180 10.11 -2.61 5.45
N THR A 181 10.36 -1.56 6.21
CA THR A 181 11.54 -0.71 6.05
C THR A 181 12.68 -1.20 6.95
N MET A 182 13.92 -0.92 6.56
CA MET A 182 15.08 -1.01 7.43
C MET A 182 15.89 0.27 7.24
N VAL A 183 16.35 0.86 8.33
CA VAL A 183 17.20 2.06 8.27
C VAL A 183 18.59 1.72 8.79
N THR A 184 19.61 2.20 8.09
CA THR A 184 21.01 2.19 8.57
C THR A 184 21.45 3.62 8.87
N LYS A 185 22.71 3.80 9.27
CA LYS A 185 23.28 5.15 9.40
C LYS A 185 23.16 5.95 8.09
N ALA A 186 23.26 5.29 6.94
CA ALA A 186 23.34 5.94 5.63
C ALA A 186 22.00 6.05 4.89
N LEU A 187 21.19 4.98 4.84
CA LEU A 187 20.04 4.89 3.92
C LEU A 187 18.83 4.21 4.57
N VAL A 188 17.66 4.45 4.00
CA VAL A 188 16.43 3.66 4.26
C VAL A 188 16.29 2.64 3.14
N PHE A 189 15.91 1.42 3.47
CA PHE A 189 15.69 0.36 2.52
C PHE A 189 14.27 -0.19 2.60
N ALA A 190 13.69 -0.55 1.46
CA ALA A 190 12.40 -1.22 1.38
C ALA A 190 12.27 -1.98 0.06
N GLY A 191 11.68 -3.17 0.08
CA GLY A 191 11.16 -3.84 -1.11
C GLY A 191 9.71 -3.45 -1.40
N GLU A 192 9.12 -4.03 -2.44
CA GLU A 192 7.74 -3.73 -2.85
C GLU A 192 6.68 -4.73 -2.32
N SER A 193 7.08 -5.68 -1.47
CA SER A 193 6.22 -6.74 -0.89
C SER A 193 5.54 -7.66 -1.91
N ARG A 194 4.66 -8.53 -1.43
CA ARG A 194 3.83 -9.44 -2.21
C ARG A 194 2.90 -8.63 -3.13
N GLY A 195 3.12 -8.75 -4.45
CA GLY A 195 2.36 -8.04 -5.48
C GLY A 195 3.13 -6.88 -6.13
N GLY A 196 4.33 -6.56 -5.61
CA GLY A 196 5.28 -5.68 -6.26
C GLY A 196 6.37 -6.44 -7.04
N ASP A 197 7.32 -5.68 -7.57
CA ASP A 197 8.47 -6.21 -8.30
C ASP A 197 9.48 -6.84 -7.35
N PRO A 198 10.27 -7.83 -7.81
CA PRO A 198 11.31 -8.46 -7.01
C PRO A 198 12.53 -7.52 -6.95
N VAL A 199 12.40 -6.41 -6.23
CA VAL A 199 13.43 -5.38 -6.09
C VAL A 199 13.54 -4.91 -4.64
N PHE A 200 14.70 -4.38 -4.30
CA PHE A 200 15.01 -3.74 -3.03
C PHE A 200 15.55 -2.34 -3.28
N HIS A 201 14.80 -1.34 -2.83
CA HIS A 201 15.15 0.06 -3.01
C HIS A 201 15.97 0.57 -1.83
N ALA A 202 16.88 1.49 -2.13
CA ALA A 202 17.59 2.30 -1.15
C ALA A 202 17.24 3.78 -1.38
N TYR A 203 16.85 4.46 -0.31
CA TYR A 203 16.38 5.84 -0.29
C TYR A 203 17.28 6.69 0.58
N ASN A 204 17.49 7.95 0.17
CA ASN A 204 18.10 8.96 1.01
C ASN A 204 17.18 9.25 2.21
N LYS A 205 17.74 9.17 3.42
CA LYS A 205 17.01 9.34 4.69
C LYS A 205 16.44 10.74 4.89
N GLU A 206 17.11 11.77 4.36
CA GLU A 206 16.77 13.16 4.62
C GLU A 206 15.65 13.67 3.73
N ASN A 207 15.55 13.18 2.50
CA ASN A 207 14.61 13.70 1.50
C ASN A 207 13.76 12.64 0.78
N GLY A 208 14.04 11.34 0.98
CA GLY A 208 13.30 10.25 0.36
C GLY A 208 13.67 9.94 -1.09
N ASP A 209 14.70 10.58 -1.64
CA ASP A 209 15.13 10.32 -3.02
C ASP A 209 15.58 8.88 -3.22
N LEU A 210 15.16 8.26 -4.33
CA LEU A 210 15.62 6.91 -4.69
C LEU A 210 17.09 6.98 -5.11
N VAL A 211 17.96 6.33 -4.34
CA VAL A 211 19.42 6.28 -4.58
C VAL A 211 19.78 5.09 -5.46
N ALA A 212 19.21 3.92 -5.15
CA ALA A 212 19.51 2.70 -5.87
C ALA A 212 18.35 1.70 -5.81
N THR A 213 18.33 0.80 -6.80
CA THR A 213 17.43 -0.35 -6.84
C THR A 213 18.26 -1.59 -7.11
N VAL A 214 18.10 -2.61 -6.27
CA VAL A 214 18.77 -3.91 -6.39
C VAL A 214 17.74 -4.96 -6.75
N SER A 215 18.00 -5.74 -7.79
CA SER A 215 17.13 -6.87 -8.16
C SER A 215 17.22 -7.99 -7.12
N LEU A 216 16.09 -8.60 -6.82
CA LEU A 216 15.96 -9.79 -5.98
C LEU A 216 15.42 -10.96 -6.83
N PRO A 217 15.61 -12.22 -6.39
CA PRO A 217 14.97 -13.38 -7.03
C PRO A 217 13.44 -13.40 -6.87
N ALA A 218 12.93 -12.86 -5.77
CA ALA A 218 11.50 -12.70 -5.49
C ALA A 218 11.26 -11.47 -4.61
N PRO A 219 10.02 -10.95 -4.53
CA PRO A 219 9.72 -9.82 -3.67
C PRO A 219 9.98 -10.12 -2.19
N GLN A 220 10.37 -9.07 -1.45
CA GLN A 220 10.52 -9.12 0.00
C GLN A 220 9.23 -9.66 0.65
N SER A 221 9.36 -10.69 1.48
CA SER A 221 8.24 -11.27 2.25
C SER A 221 8.40 -11.14 3.75
N GLY A 222 9.61 -10.81 4.23
CA GLY A 222 9.94 -10.61 5.65
C GLY A 222 10.55 -9.24 5.95
N LEU A 223 10.88 -9.01 7.23
CA LEU A 223 11.62 -7.81 7.66
C LEU A 223 13.11 -7.94 7.27
N PRO A 224 13.70 -6.96 6.60
CA PRO A 224 15.13 -6.93 6.36
C PRO A 224 15.88 -6.64 7.67
N MET A 225 17.05 -7.26 7.81
CA MET A 225 18.01 -7.00 8.88
C MET A 225 19.41 -6.80 8.30
N THR A 226 20.32 -6.22 9.09
CA THR A 226 21.71 -6.05 8.68
C THR A 226 22.68 -6.48 9.79
N TYR A 227 23.84 -6.99 9.41
CA TYR A 227 24.92 -7.36 10.34
C TYR A 227 26.29 -7.24 9.67
N MET A 228 27.34 -7.27 10.49
CA MET A 228 28.73 -7.35 10.05
C MET A 228 29.24 -8.79 10.18
N HIS A 229 29.94 -9.28 9.16
CA HIS A 229 30.68 -10.54 9.21
C HIS A 229 32.00 -10.39 8.46
N ASN A 230 33.11 -10.73 9.11
CA ASN A 230 34.47 -10.61 8.57
C ASN A 230 34.76 -9.25 7.90
N GLY A 231 34.38 -8.15 8.56
CA GLY A 231 34.61 -6.79 8.05
C GLY A 231 33.65 -6.33 6.96
N LYS A 232 32.70 -7.16 6.53
CA LYS A 232 31.72 -6.84 5.48
C LYS A 232 30.29 -6.73 6.03
N GLN A 233 29.57 -5.70 5.60
CA GLN A 233 28.16 -5.52 5.95
C GLN A 233 27.27 -6.31 5.01
N TYR A 234 26.33 -7.05 5.58
CA TYR A 234 25.31 -7.78 4.84
C TYR A 234 23.93 -7.24 5.19
N ILE A 235 23.04 -7.25 4.21
CA ILE A 235 21.60 -7.09 4.42
C ILE A 235 20.95 -8.43 4.09
N VAL A 236 20.18 -8.96 5.02
CA VAL A 236 19.49 -10.24 4.88
C VAL A 236 17.99 -10.05 5.01
N MET A 237 17.24 -10.72 4.14
CA MET A 237 15.79 -10.66 4.15
C MET A 237 15.19 -11.97 3.63
N THR A 238 13.96 -12.26 4.06
CA THR A 238 13.16 -13.33 3.47
C THR A 238 12.52 -12.84 2.17
N ILE A 239 12.59 -13.66 1.13
CA ILE A 239 11.89 -13.44 -0.14
C ILE A 239 10.94 -14.62 -0.42
N MET A 240 9.87 -14.37 -1.17
CA MET A 240 8.93 -15.43 -1.58
C MET A 240 8.05 -14.93 -2.73
N SER A 241 7.68 -15.81 -3.66
CA SER A 241 6.60 -15.57 -4.61
C SER A 241 5.75 -16.84 -4.81
N ARG A 242 4.83 -16.83 -5.77
CA ARG A 242 4.15 -18.07 -6.18
C ARG A 242 5.09 -19.04 -6.91
N ALA A 243 6.12 -18.51 -7.56
CA ALA A 243 7.08 -19.27 -8.37
C ALA A 243 8.38 -19.58 -7.62
N VAL A 244 8.66 -18.86 -6.53
CA VAL A 244 9.90 -18.97 -5.74
C VAL A 244 9.53 -19.32 -4.30
N PRO A 245 10.00 -20.45 -3.75
CA PRO A 245 9.74 -20.83 -2.36
C PRO A 245 10.32 -19.79 -1.38
N ALA A 246 9.90 -19.84 -0.13
CA ALA A 246 10.43 -18.93 0.88
C ALA A 246 11.91 -19.24 1.16
N GLU A 247 12.77 -18.24 1.03
CA GLU A 247 14.22 -18.35 1.26
C GLU A 247 14.81 -17.07 1.86
N LEU A 248 15.99 -17.20 2.48
CA LEU A 248 16.78 -16.06 2.93
C LEU A 248 17.78 -15.67 1.84
N VAL A 249 17.79 -14.40 1.48
CA VAL A 249 18.80 -13.82 0.58
C VAL A 249 19.65 -12.84 1.36
N ALA A 250 20.97 -12.92 1.16
CA ALA A 250 21.94 -11.97 1.66
C ALA A 250 22.50 -11.15 0.50
N ILE A 251 22.48 -9.83 0.63
CA ILE A 251 23.13 -8.90 -0.31
C ILE A 251 24.23 -8.13 0.43
N ALA A 252 25.30 -7.81 -0.29
CA ALA A 252 26.39 -6.98 0.18
C ALA A 252 27.03 -6.27 -1.01
N LEU A 253 27.82 -5.23 -0.73
CA LEU A 253 28.68 -4.63 -1.77
C LEU A 253 29.70 -5.67 -2.28
N PRO A 254 30.22 -5.53 -3.51
CA PRO A 254 31.36 -6.31 -3.97
C PRO A 254 32.53 -6.21 -2.99
N ASP A 255 33.39 -7.23 -2.97
CA ASP A 255 34.67 -7.10 -2.27
C ASP A 255 35.48 -5.99 -2.94
N THR A 256 36.11 -5.14 -2.14
CA THR A 256 37.08 -4.18 -2.65
C THR A 256 38.35 -4.96 -2.95
N ASP A 257 38.68 -5.11 -4.23
CA ASP A 257 40.00 -5.60 -4.69
C ASP A 257 41.14 -4.74 -4.11
#